data_AF-A0A8C0MI43-F1
#
_entry.id   AF-A0A8C0MI43-F1
#
_cell.length_a   1.000
_cell.length_b   1.000
_cell.length_c   1.000
_cell.angle_alpha   90.00
_cell.angle_beta   90.00
_cell.angle_gamma   90.00
#
_symmetry.space_group_name_H-M   'P 1'
#
loop_
_entity.id
_entity.type
_entity.pdbx_description
1 polymer ?
#
loop_
_entity_poly.entity_id
_entity_poly.type
_entity_poly.pdbx_seq_one_letter_code
_entity_poly.pdbx_strand_id
1 'polypeptide(L)'
;IDIIVLLPKGHCTKIQELQMTTVLRENVHVFGVEGNSDELDEPIKAVFADVAFVKKHNLMSLNSINWARVLVQMAHHFFAYFRCAPSLDTCPLPPVEVVVPTGAAGNLAAGCIAQKMGLPIRLVAAVNHNDIIHRTVQQGDFSLSAAVEPTLASAMDIQVPYNMERIFWLLSGSDSQGTRTLMEQFERTQSMSLPKELHSKLSPVLSGPRLCSQVPRSCPGSRADPR
;
A
#
# COMPACT_ATOMS: atom_id res chain seq x y z
N ILE A 1 21.99 -1.60 -14.83
CA ILE A 1 20.54 -1.36 -14.66
C ILE A 1 20.34 0.13 -14.74
N ASP A 2 19.57 0.57 -15.72
CA ASP A 2 19.14 1.96 -15.85
C ASP A 2 17.80 2.16 -15.17
N ILE A 3 17.66 3.27 -14.45
CA ILE A 3 16.43 3.64 -13.74
C ILE A 3 15.85 4.83 -14.48
N ILE A 4 14.66 4.64 -15.05
CA ILE A 4 13.92 5.69 -15.75
C ILE A 4 12.73 6.07 -14.88
N VAL A 5 12.60 7.35 -14.54
CA VAL A 5 11.50 7.85 -13.73
C VAL A 5 10.80 9.01 -14.42
N LEU A 6 9.47 8.90 -14.54
CA LEU A 6 8.61 10.02 -14.93
C LEU A 6 8.16 10.74 -13.65
N LEU A 7 8.41 12.04 -13.58
CA LEU A 7 8.08 12.89 -12.43
C LEU A 7 7.03 13.92 -12.89
N PRO A 8 5.82 13.94 -12.30
CA PRO A 8 4.81 14.92 -12.68
C PRO A 8 5.19 16.29 -12.11
N LYS A 9 5.49 17.25 -12.99
CA LYS A 9 5.99 18.56 -12.58
C LYS A 9 4.95 19.29 -11.73
N GLY A 10 5.38 19.83 -10.59
CA GLY A 10 4.50 20.60 -9.69
C GLY A 10 3.51 19.76 -8.88
N HIS A 11 3.47 18.44 -9.06
CA HIS A 11 2.57 17.52 -8.33
C HIS A 11 3.27 16.75 -7.20
N CYS A 12 4.54 17.06 -6.91
CA CYS A 12 5.28 16.51 -5.76
C CYS A 12 5.77 17.65 -4.85
N THR A 13 6.00 17.35 -3.58
CA THR A 13 6.64 18.30 -2.66
C THR A 13 8.06 18.62 -3.13
N LYS A 14 8.57 19.80 -2.77
CA LYS A 14 9.94 20.20 -3.16
C LYS A 14 10.99 19.21 -2.67
N ILE A 15 10.79 18.62 -1.49
CA ILE A 15 11.69 17.61 -0.92
C ILE A 15 11.67 16.34 -1.78
N GLN A 16 10.50 15.84 -2.18
CA GLN A 16 10.39 14.66 -3.05
C GLN A 16 11.03 14.89 -4.42
N GLU A 17 10.79 16.04 -5.04
CA GLU A 17 11.42 16.43 -6.31
C GLU A 17 12.94 16.43 -6.18
N LEU A 18 13.49 17.04 -5.12
CA LEU A 18 14.93 17.08 -4.89
C LEU A 18 15.51 15.69 -4.62
N GLN A 19 14.82 14.82 -3.88
CA GLN A 19 15.25 13.43 -3.65
C GLN A 19 15.44 12.64 -4.96
N MET A 20 14.69 12.99 -6.01
CA MET A 20 14.78 12.31 -7.30
C MET A 20 15.79 12.99 -8.23
N THR A 21 15.77 14.33 -8.31
CA THR A 21 16.55 15.11 -9.28
C THR A 21 17.99 15.38 -8.88
N THR A 22 18.35 15.23 -7.59
CA THR A 22 19.72 15.45 -7.10
C THR A 22 20.58 14.18 -7.05
N VAL A 23 20.05 13.05 -7.54
CA VAL A 23 20.81 11.80 -7.63
C VAL A 23 21.83 11.89 -8.77
N LEU A 24 23.09 12.14 -8.42
CA LEU A 24 24.21 12.22 -9.37
C LEU A 24 24.76 10.83 -9.70
N ARG A 25 23.97 10.03 -10.45
CA ARG A 25 24.36 8.72 -10.96
C ARG A 25 24.02 8.63 -12.44
N GLU A 26 24.98 8.18 -13.25
CA GLU A 26 24.84 8.13 -14.72
C GLU A 26 23.72 7.22 -15.21
N ASN A 27 23.35 6.21 -14.40
CA ASN A 27 22.30 5.25 -14.71
C ASN A 27 20.90 5.65 -14.17
N VAL A 28 20.74 6.89 -13.70
CA VAL A 28 19.46 7.40 -13.17
C VAL A 28 18.98 8.54 -14.05
N HIS A 29 17.84 8.32 -14.70
CA HIS A 29 17.25 9.21 -15.69
C HIS A 29 15.88 9.68 -15.18
N VAL A 30 15.79 10.94 -14.77
CA VAL A 30 14.53 11.53 -14.26
C VAL A 30 14.00 12.53 -15.28
N PHE A 31 12.78 12.29 -15.76
CA PHE A 31 12.11 13.12 -16.75
C PHE A 31 10.93 13.84 -16.08
N GLY A 32 10.98 15.18 -16.06
CA GLY A 32 9.84 15.99 -15.64
C GLY A 32 8.79 16.03 -16.75
N VAL A 33 7.60 15.52 -16.47
CA VAL A 33 6.48 15.41 -17.42
C VAL A 33 5.34 16.32 -16.98
N GLU A 34 4.65 16.94 -17.94
CA GLU A 34 3.41 17.68 -17.68
C GLU A 34 2.25 16.68 -17.50
N GLY A 35 1.33 16.97 -16.58
CA GLY A 35 0.21 16.08 -16.27
C GLY A 35 0.28 15.51 -14.86
N ASN A 36 -0.75 14.73 -14.49
CA ASN A 36 -0.87 14.12 -13.18
C ASN A 36 -0.33 12.67 -13.14
N SER A 37 -0.19 12.10 -11.94
CA SER A 37 0.38 10.76 -11.76
C SER A 37 -0.30 9.65 -12.56
N ASP A 38 -1.62 9.73 -12.77
CA ASP A 38 -2.38 8.72 -13.52
C ASP A 38 -2.12 8.83 -15.04
N GLU A 39 -1.94 10.06 -15.54
CA GLU A 39 -1.59 10.32 -16.95
C GLU A 39 -0.16 9.84 -17.26
N LEU A 40 0.76 9.91 -16.28
CA LEU A 40 2.12 9.41 -16.42
C LEU A 40 2.19 7.88 -16.56
N ASP A 41 1.19 7.15 -16.07
CA ASP A 41 1.10 5.70 -16.19
C ASP A 41 0.74 5.24 -17.60
N GLU A 42 0.03 6.05 -18.40
CA GLU A 42 -0.38 5.70 -19.76
C GLU A 42 0.80 5.37 -20.70
N PRO A 43 1.82 6.23 -20.87
CA PRO A 43 2.96 5.91 -21.72
C PRO A 43 3.76 4.71 -21.18
N ILE A 44 3.84 4.54 -19.87
CA ILE A 44 4.47 3.37 -19.25
C ILE A 44 3.70 2.10 -19.64
N LYS A 45 2.37 2.09 -19.48
CA LYS A 45 1.51 0.97 -19.88
C LYS A 45 1.66 0.65 -21.37
N ALA A 46 1.70 1.66 -22.24
CA ALA A 46 1.90 1.46 -23.68
C ALA A 46 3.24 0.78 -24.00
N VAL A 47 4.33 1.21 -23.35
CA VAL A 47 5.65 0.58 -23.50
C VAL A 47 5.66 -0.86 -23.00
N PHE A 48 5.01 -1.13 -21.85
CA PHE A 48 4.93 -2.49 -21.30
C PHE A 48 3.98 -3.43 -22.08
N ALA A 49 3.04 -2.87 -22.86
CA ALA A 49 2.19 -3.65 -23.77
C ALA A 49 2.96 -4.14 -25.01
N ASP A 50 4.04 -3.47 -25.41
CA ASP A 50 4.94 -3.96 -26.46
C ASP A 50 5.90 -5.03 -25.90
N VAL A 51 5.45 -6.28 -25.96
CA VAL A 51 6.20 -7.45 -25.48
C VAL A 51 7.56 -7.59 -26.17
N ALA A 52 7.66 -7.23 -27.46
CA ALA A 52 8.91 -7.32 -28.20
C ALA A 52 9.93 -6.29 -27.69
N PHE A 53 9.48 -5.06 -27.45
CA PHE A 53 10.30 -3.99 -26.87
C PHE A 53 10.73 -4.32 -25.43
N VAL A 54 9.80 -4.76 -24.59
CA VAL A 54 10.06 -5.20 -23.20
C VAL A 54 11.13 -6.28 -23.18
N LYS A 55 11.00 -7.31 -24.02
CA LYS A 55 11.96 -8.42 -24.07
C LYS A 55 13.32 -7.98 -24.63
N LYS A 56 13.33 -7.12 -25.66
CA LYS A 56 14.56 -6.62 -26.28
C LYS A 56 15.40 -5.79 -25.29
N HIS A 57 14.73 -4.98 -24.46
CA HIS A 57 15.39 -4.05 -23.54
C HIS A 57 15.40 -4.53 -22.08
N ASN A 58 14.91 -5.73 -21.79
CA ASN A 58 14.77 -6.29 -20.44
C ASN A 58 14.05 -5.32 -19.47
N LEU A 59 12.96 -4.71 -19.93
CA LEU A 59 12.23 -3.74 -19.10
C LEU A 59 11.60 -4.42 -17.90
N MET A 60 11.74 -3.79 -16.74
CA MET A 60 11.12 -4.21 -15.49
C MET A 60 10.51 -3.01 -14.78
N SER A 61 9.36 -3.22 -14.14
CA SER A 61 8.73 -2.21 -13.29
C SER A 61 8.93 -2.58 -11.82
N LEU A 62 9.36 -1.60 -11.02
CA LEU A 62 9.45 -1.70 -9.56
C LEU A 62 8.23 -1.07 -8.91
N ASN A 63 7.06 -1.62 -9.20
CA ASN A 63 5.84 -1.19 -8.54
C ASN A 63 5.64 -1.89 -7.18
N SER A 64 4.60 -1.46 -6.49
CA SER A 64 4.18 -1.92 -5.17
C SER A 64 3.47 -3.28 -5.18
N ILE A 65 3.22 -3.85 -6.35
CA ILE A 65 2.77 -5.23 -6.53
C ILE A 65 3.99 -6.18 -6.55
N ASN A 66 5.21 -5.71 -6.75
CA ASN A 66 6.37 -6.60 -6.80
C ASN A 66 6.53 -7.45 -5.50
N TRP A 67 6.57 -8.78 -5.65
CA TRP A 67 6.68 -9.74 -4.54
C TRP A 67 7.93 -9.53 -3.68
N ALA A 68 9.05 -9.10 -4.27
CA ALA A 68 10.27 -8.84 -3.54
C ALA A 68 10.09 -7.76 -2.45
N ARG A 69 9.21 -6.76 -2.68
CA ARG A 69 8.89 -5.74 -1.67
C ARG A 69 8.22 -6.35 -0.45
N VAL A 70 7.25 -7.24 -0.67
CA VAL A 70 6.55 -7.96 0.42
C VAL A 70 7.52 -8.86 1.18
N LEU A 71 8.39 -9.58 0.46
CA LEU A 71 9.39 -10.47 1.04
C LEU A 71 10.37 -9.72 1.94
N VAL A 72 10.89 -8.57 1.50
CA VAL A 72 11.78 -7.73 2.32
C VAL A 72 11.04 -7.16 3.53
N GLN A 73 9.79 -6.72 3.37
CA GLN A 73 8.98 -6.22 4.48
C GLN A 73 8.70 -7.29 5.54
N MET A 74 8.55 -8.55 5.13
CA MET A 74 8.34 -9.67 6.04
C MET A 74 9.51 -9.85 7.01
N ALA A 75 10.75 -9.69 6.55
CA ALA A 75 11.94 -9.77 7.39
C ALA A 75 11.91 -8.75 8.54
N HIS A 76 11.35 -7.55 8.32
CA HIS A 76 11.20 -6.54 9.37
C HIS A 76 10.24 -6.95 10.48
N HIS A 77 9.18 -7.71 10.18
CA HIS A 77 8.26 -8.22 11.20
C HIS A 77 8.96 -9.18 12.16
N PHE A 78 9.74 -10.14 11.62
CA PHE A 78 10.54 -11.04 12.43
C PHE A 78 11.59 -10.28 13.26
N PHE A 79 12.32 -9.37 12.63
CA PHE A 79 13.32 -8.57 13.32
C PHE A 79 12.71 -7.75 14.46
N ALA A 80 11.62 -7.02 14.20
CA ALA A 80 10.94 -6.22 15.21
C ALA A 80 10.37 -7.08 16.34
N TYR A 81 9.79 -8.24 16.02
CA TYR A 81 9.28 -9.18 17.01
C TYR A 81 10.39 -9.60 17.98
N PHE A 82 11.54 -10.08 17.50
CA PHE A 82 12.64 -10.50 18.37
C PHE A 82 13.30 -9.37 19.16
N ARG A 83 13.08 -8.11 18.76
CA ARG A 83 13.55 -6.93 19.51
C ARG A 83 12.58 -6.48 20.59
N CYS A 84 11.29 -6.71 20.40
CA CYS A 84 10.23 -6.17 21.26
C CYS A 84 9.51 -7.25 22.07
N ALA A 85 9.72 -8.53 21.79
CA ALA A 85 9.11 -9.64 22.51
C ALA A 85 9.45 -9.54 24.01
N PRO A 86 8.46 -9.61 24.91
CA PRO A 86 8.70 -9.53 26.37
C PRO A 86 9.64 -10.62 26.90
N SER A 87 9.61 -11.80 26.28
CA SER A 87 10.48 -12.93 26.58
C SER A 87 10.54 -13.85 25.36
N LEU A 88 11.68 -14.51 25.17
CA LEU A 88 11.88 -15.57 24.18
C LEU A 88 12.01 -16.95 24.82
N ASP A 89 11.94 -17.03 26.16
CA ASP A 89 12.16 -18.25 26.92
C ASP A 89 10.85 -18.99 27.24
N THR A 90 9.70 -18.49 26.76
CA THR A 90 8.38 -19.09 27.00
C THR A 90 7.88 -19.86 25.79
N CYS A 91 7.15 -20.94 26.03
CA CYS A 91 6.46 -21.71 25.00
C CYS A 91 4.97 -21.85 25.36
N PRO A 92 4.03 -21.32 24.54
CA PRO A 92 4.27 -20.58 23.30
C PRO A 92 4.93 -19.22 23.55
N LEU A 93 5.57 -18.69 22.49
CA LEU A 93 6.12 -17.34 22.48
C LEU A 93 5.01 -16.29 22.69
N PRO A 94 5.27 -15.17 23.40
CA PRO A 94 4.24 -14.19 23.73
C PRO A 94 3.81 -13.39 22.49
N PRO A 95 2.52 -13.04 22.36
CA PRO A 95 2.07 -12.27 21.22
C PRO A 95 2.51 -10.80 21.29
N VAL A 96 2.91 -10.23 20.15
CA VAL A 96 3.23 -8.79 20.01
C VAL A 96 2.21 -8.13 19.09
N GLU A 97 1.70 -6.98 19.47
CA GLU A 97 0.83 -6.19 18.60
C GLU A 97 1.68 -5.27 17.71
N VAL A 98 1.41 -5.30 16.40
CA VAL A 98 2.11 -4.49 15.40
C VAL A 98 1.10 -3.61 14.69
N VAL A 99 1.22 -2.31 14.93
CA VAL A 99 0.38 -1.28 14.29
C VAL A 99 1.05 -0.82 13.00
N VAL A 100 0.36 -0.99 11.88
CA VAL A 100 0.86 -0.69 10.54
C VAL A 100 0.03 0.44 9.93
N PRO A 101 0.60 1.65 9.77
CA PRO A 101 0.01 2.69 8.92
C PRO A 101 -0.13 2.14 7.50
N THR A 102 -1.36 2.07 7.00
CA THR A 102 -1.68 1.29 5.80
C THR A 102 -2.38 2.14 4.76
N GLY A 103 -1.79 2.21 3.57
CA GLY A 103 -2.49 2.58 2.33
C GLY A 103 -2.70 1.34 1.47
N ALA A 104 -1.70 0.97 0.68
CA ALA A 104 -1.78 -0.14 -0.28
C ALA A 104 -1.70 -1.57 0.29
N ALA A 105 -1.65 -1.73 1.61
CA ALA A 105 -1.61 -3.02 2.33
C ALA A 105 -0.38 -3.94 2.10
N GLY A 106 0.71 -3.49 1.46
CA GLY A 106 1.89 -4.35 1.22
C GLY A 106 2.57 -4.85 2.51
N ASN A 107 2.83 -3.92 3.45
CA ASN A 107 3.43 -4.25 4.74
C ASN A 107 2.47 -5.11 5.59
N LEU A 108 1.16 -4.87 5.46
CA LEU A 108 0.13 -5.66 6.11
C LEU A 108 0.12 -7.11 5.59
N ALA A 109 0.19 -7.29 4.27
CA ALA A 109 0.28 -8.61 3.65
C ALA A 109 1.55 -9.35 4.09
N ALA A 110 2.69 -8.66 4.18
CA ALA A 110 3.93 -9.23 4.70
C ALA A 110 3.78 -9.72 6.15
N GLY A 111 3.10 -8.93 7.01
CA GLY A 111 2.75 -9.33 8.37
C GLY A 111 1.85 -10.57 8.40
N CYS A 112 0.80 -10.62 7.57
CA CYS A 112 -0.10 -11.78 7.50
C CYS A 112 0.64 -13.07 7.11
N ILE A 113 1.60 -12.96 6.18
CA ILE A 113 2.46 -14.08 5.79
C ILE A 113 3.35 -14.49 6.97
N ALA A 114 4.01 -13.55 7.65
CA ALA A 114 4.81 -13.85 8.84
C ALA A 114 4.00 -14.55 9.94
N GLN A 115 2.75 -14.13 10.15
CA GLN A 115 1.83 -14.79 11.08
C GLN A 115 1.53 -16.23 10.65
N LYS A 116 1.28 -16.47 9.35
CA LYS A 116 1.10 -17.83 8.81
C LYS A 116 2.35 -18.69 8.91
N MET A 117 3.54 -18.10 8.91
CA MET A 117 4.80 -18.80 9.18
C MET A 117 4.99 -19.15 10.67
N GLY A 118 4.11 -18.70 11.56
CA GLY A 118 4.14 -19.01 13.00
C GLY A 118 4.66 -17.89 13.89
N LEU A 119 4.93 -16.70 13.35
CA LEU A 119 5.31 -15.54 14.16
C LEU A 119 4.09 -15.06 14.97
N PRO A 120 4.14 -15.00 16.33
CA PRO A 120 2.97 -14.66 17.13
C PRO A 120 2.79 -13.14 17.18
N ILE A 121 2.29 -12.58 16.07
CA ILE A 121 1.94 -11.16 15.96
C ILE A 121 0.43 -10.98 15.81
N ARG A 122 -0.09 -9.89 16.37
CA ARG A 122 -1.42 -9.35 16.09
C ARG A 122 -1.26 -8.10 15.26
N LEU A 123 -1.91 -8.04 14.09
CA LEU A 123 -1.74 -6.94 13.16
C LEU A 123 -2.89 -5.94 13.32
N VAL A 124 -2.54 -4.66 13.34
CA VAL A 124 -3.48 -3.56 13.41
C VAL A 124 -3.27 -2.65 12.20
N ALA A 125 -4.24 -2.60 11.29
CA ALA A 125 -4.23 -1.72 10.13
C ALA A 125 -4.71 -0.33 10.52
N ALA A 126 -3.80 0.62 10.67
CA ALA A 126 -4.13 2.00 10.93
C ALA A 126 -4.30 2.76 9.60
N VAL A 127 -5.51 3.26 9.34
CA VAL A 127 -5.85 4.01 8.11
C VAL A 127 -6.21 5.45 8.41
N ASN A 128 -6.09 6.33 7.41
CA ASN A 128 -6.54 7.71 7.51
C ASN A 128 -8.01 7.84 7.05
N HIS A 129 -8.41 8.98 6.48
CA HIS A 129 -9.78 9.18 5.99
C HIS A 129 -10.14 8.21 4.85
N ASN A 130 -9.15 7.78 4.07
CA ASN A 130 -9.26 6.79 3.00
C ASN A 130 -9.29 5.38 3.63
N ASP A 131 -10.49 4.95 4.02
CA ASP A 131 -10.69 3.94 5.05
C ASP A 131 -11.22 2.59 4.54
N ILE A 132 -11.05 2.30 3.24
CA ILE A 132 -11.54 1.05 2.62
C ILE A 132 -11.12 -0.19 3.42
N ILE A 133 -9.87 -0.28 3.87
CA ILE A 133 -9.39 -1.42 4.69
C ILE A 133 -10.13 -1.50 6.02
N HIS A 134 -10.41 -0.36 6.66
CA HIS A 134 -11.17 -0.33 7.91
C HIS A 134 -12.60 -0.85 7.69
N ARG A 135 -13.30 -0.36 6.66
CA ARG A 135 -14.65 -0.83 6.30
C ARG A 135 -14.68 -2.31 5.93
N THR A 136 -13.65 -2.79 5.23
CA THR A 136 -13.52 -4.21 4.88
C THR A 136 -13.33 -5.09 6.11
N VAL A 137 -12.48 -4.67 7.06
CA VAL A 137 -12.25 -5.40 8.30
C VAL A 137 -13.50 -5.39 9.19
N GLN A 138 -14.16 -4.25 9.34
CA GLN A 138 -15.30 -4.10 10.25
C GLN A 138 -16.60 -4.70 9.69
N GLN A 139 -16.88 -4.47 8.42
CA GLN A 139 -18.20 -4.70 7.81
C GLN A 139 -18.15 -5.65 6.61
N GLY A 140 -16.97 -6.04 6.15
CA GLY A 140 -16.81 -6.80 4.91
C GLY A 140 -17.01 -5.94 3.65
N ASP A 141 -17.15 -4.62 3.78
CA ASP A 141 -17.33 -3.71 2.65
C ASP A 141 -15.98 -3.33 2.02
N PHE A 142 -15.73 -3.81 0.81
CA PHE A 142 -14.53 -3.51 0.01
C PHE A 142 -14.96 -2.74 -1.24
N SER A 143 -15.25 -1.46 -1.04
CA SER A 143 -15.71 -0.54 -2.08
C SER A 143 -14.92 0.75 -2.10
N LEU A 144 -14.74 1.34 -3.28
CA LEU A 144 -14.09 2.63 -3.40
C LEU A 144 -14.98 3.76 -2.88
N SER A 145 -14.36 4.72 -2.21
CA SER A 145 -14.99 6.01 -1.93
C SER A 145 -15.08 6.82 -3.24
N ALA A 146 -16.03 7.77 -3.29
CA ALA A 146 -16.26 8.61 -4.46
C ALA A 146 -15.02 9.40 -4.91
N ALA A 147 -14.18 9.81 -3.96
CA ALA A 147 -12.90 10.46 -4.22
C ALA A 147 -11.90 10.10 -3.12
N VAL A 148 -10.61 10.25 -3.44
CA VAL A 148 -9.52 10.23 -2.46
C VAL A 148 -9.52 11.55 -1.71
N GLU A 149 -9.50 11.50 -0.38
CA GLU A 149 -9.40 12.69 0.45
C GLU A 149 -7.92 12.97 0.79
N PRO A 150 -7.40 14.17 0.48
CA PRO A 150 -6.05 14.55 0.88
C PRO A 150 -5.90 14.59 2.41
N THR A 151 -4.86 13.97 2.93
CA THR A 151 -4.53 13.96 4.36
C THR A 151 -3.09 14.39 4.63
N LEU A 152 -2.73 14.52 5.91
CA LEU A 152 -1.34 14.78 6.32
C LEU A 152 -0.42 13.60 6.02
N ALA A 153 -0.99 12.39 5.88
CA ALA A 153 -0.28 11.18 5.54
C ALA A 153 -0.52 10.84 4.06
N SER A 154 -0.06 11.70 3.14
CA SER A 154 -0.33 11.57 1.69
C SER A 154 0.07 10.22 1.08
N ALA A 155 1.07 9.54 1.65
CA ALA A 155 1.45 8.19 1.24
C ALA A 155 0.38 7.11 1.52
N MET A 156 -0.61 7.42 2.35
CA MET A 156 -1.76 6.57 2.69
C MET A 156 -3.04 6.99 1.96
N ASP A 157 -3.03 8.08 1.20
CA ASP A 157 -4.17 8.57 0.40
C ASP A 157 -4.36 7.68 -0.84
N ILE A 158 -4.75 6.43 -0.60
CA ILE A 158 -4.84 5.36 -1.60
C ILE A 158 -6.28 4.90 -1.71
N GLN A 159 -6.81 4.90 -2.93
CA GLN A 159 -8.16 4.41 -3.21
C GLN A 159 -8.20 2.89 -3.27
N VAL A 160 -7.27 2.27 -4.01
CA VAL A 160 -7.25 0.82 -4.25
C VAL A 160 -6.10 0.15 -3.47
N PRO A 161 -6.39 -0.63 -2.42
CA PRO A 161 -5.36 -1.32 -1.64
C PRO A 161 -5.01 -2.68 -2.29
N TYR A 162 -4.32 -2.66 -3.44
CA TYR A 162 -4.06 -3.85 -4.27
C TYR A 162 -3.40 -5.04 -3.57
N ASN A 163 -2.68 -4.87 -2.44
CA ASN A 163 -2.16 -6.04 -1.70
C ASN A 163 -3.22 -6.76 -0.86
N MET A 164 -4.44 -6.23 -0.74
CA MET A 164 -5.55 -6.93 -0.07
C MET A 164 -5.92 -8.22 -0.80
N GLU A 165 -5.75 -8.29 -2.12
CA GLU A 165 -5.89 -9.53 -2.90
C GLU A 165 -5.06 -10.67 -2.31
N ARG A 166 -3.81 -10.39 -1.93
CA ARG A 166 -2.90 -11.38 -1.31
C ARG A 166 -3.42 -11.86 0.03
N ILE A 167 -3.96 -10.94 0.82
CA ILE A 167 -4.53 -11.25 2.14
C ILE A 167 -5.80 -12.10 1.96
N PHE A 168 -6.66 -11.76 1.00
CA PHE A 168 -7.85 -12.55 0.68
C PHE A 168 -7.47 -13.96 0.26
N TRP A 169 -6.50 -14.10 -0.64
CA TRP A 169 -5.99 -15.40 -1.07
C TRP A 169 -5.40 -16.22 0.08
N LEU A 170 -4.59 -15.58 0.94
CA LEU A 170 -3.96 -16.25 2.07
C LEU A 170 -5.00 -16.75 3.09
N LEU A 171 -6.03 -15.94 3.35
CA LEU A 171 -7.08 -16.25 4.34
C LEU A 171 -8.16 -17.18 3.78
N SER A 172 -8.38 -17.19 2.46
CA SER A 172 -9.28 -18.16 1.81
C SER A 172 -8.71 -19.58 1.83
N GLY A 173 -7.44 -19.76 2.21
CA GLY A 173 -6.76 -21.05 2.16
C GLY A 173 -6.14 -21.32 0.79
N SER A 174 -5.63 -20.27 0.13
CA SER A 174 -5.05 -20.34 -1.21
C SER A 174 -6.06 -20.61 -2.32
N ASP A 175 -7.34 -20.27 -2.11
CA ASP A 175 -8.39 -20.39 -3.13
C ASP A 175 -8.20 -19.31 -4.21
N SER A 176 -7.53 -19.72 -5.28
CA SER A 176 -7.22 -18.83 -6.40
C SER A 176 -8.46 -18.49 -7.25
N GLN A 177 -9.43 -19.40 -7.34
CA GLN A 177 -10.63 -19.18 -8.14
C GLN A 177 -11.59 -18.22 -7.45
N GLY A 178 -11.81 -18.41 -6.14
CA GLY A 178 -12.61 -17.49 -5.33
C GLY A 178 -12.00 -16.10 -5.28
N THR A 179 -10.70 -15.97 -5.03
CA THR A 179 -10.03 -14.67 -5.03
C THR A 179 -10.11 -14.00 -6.40
N ARG A 180 -9.86 -14.72 -7.49
CA ARG A 180 -10.00 -14.18 -8.85
C ARG A 180 -11.40 -13.63 -9.11
N THR A 181 -12.43 -14.40 -8.74
CA THR A 181 -13.83 -14.00 -8.94
C THR A 181 -14.16 -12.71 -8.19
N LEU A 182 -13.69 -12.59 -6.94
CA LEU A 182 -13.86 -11.38 -6.13
C LEU A 182 -13.15 -10.17 -6.76
N MET A 183 -11.90 -10.35 -7.19
CA MET A 183 -11.13 -9.26 -7.79
C MET A 183 -11.68 -8.83 -9.15
N GLU A 184 -12.10 -9.76 -10.02
CA GLU A 184 -12.75 -9.44 -11.30
C GLU A 184 -14.10 -8.71 -11.09
N GLN A 185 -14.85 -9.07 -10.04
CA GLN A 185 -16.04 -8.31 -9.65
C GLN A 185 -15.65 -6.88 -9.26
N PHE A 186 -14.69 -6.73 -8.34
CA PHE A 186 -14.24 -5.43 -7.87
C PHE A 186 -13.70 -4.55 -9.01
N GLU A 187 -12.93 -5.09 -9.96
CA GLU A 187 -12.46 -4.34 -11.12
C GLU A 187 -13.61 -3.80 -11.97
N ARG A 188 -14.69 -4.57 -12.14
CA ARG A 188 -15.86 -4.15 -12.92
C ARG A 188 -16.75 -3.14 -12.18
N THR A 189 -16.95 -3.31 -10.88
CA THR A 189 -17.96 -2.55 -10.11
C THR A 189 -17.37 -1.53 -9.15
N GLN A 190 -16.05 -1.55 -8.91
CA GLN A 190 -15.33 -0.79 -7.88
C GLN A 190 -15.89 -1.00 -6.47
N SER A 191 -16.64 -2.09 -6.27
CA SER A 191 -17.40 -2.37 -5.05
C SER A 191 -17.72 -3.85 -4.92
N MET A 192 -17.38 -4.44 -3.78
CA MET A 192 -17.77 -5.78 -3.42
C MET A 192 -17.97 -5.94 -1.91
N SER A 193 -18.78 -6.90 -1.51
CA SER A 193 -18.88 -7.36 -0.13
C SER A 193 -18.15 -8.69 0.02
N LEU A 194 -17.30 -8.81 1.05
CA LEU A 194 -16.59 -10.04 1.34
C LEU A 194 -17.57 -11.16 1.71
N PRO A 195 -17.37 -12.38 1.20
CA PRO A 195 -18.09 -13.56 1.68
C PRO A 195 -17.92 -13.70 3.19
N LYS A 196 -19.00 -14.06 3.90
CA LYS A 196 -19.02 -14.17 5.37
C LYS A 196 -17.88 -15.03 5.93
N GLU A 197 -17.55 -16.12 5.24
CA GLU A 197 -16.46 -17.01 5.63
C GLU A 197 -15.07 -16.38 5.52
N LEU A 198 -14.86 -15.51 4.53
CA LEU A 198 -13.59 -14.79 4.36
C LEU A 198 -13.50 -13.63 5.36
N HIS A 199 -14.61 -12.91 5.56
CA HIS A 199 -14.69 -11.81 6.53
C HIS A 199 -14.45 -12.30 7.97
N SER A 200 -15.01 -13.45 8.37
CA SER A 200 -14.80 -14.02 9.70
C SER A 200 -13.35 -14.47 9.96
N LYS A 201 -12.59 -14.78 8.90
CA LYS A 201 -11.14 -15.07 8.98
C LYS A 201 -10.28 -13.81 8.98
N LEU A 202 -10.80 -12.70 8.45
CA LEU A 202 -10.10 -11.42 8.36
C LEU A 202 -10.09 -10.69 9.70
N SER A 203 -11.25 -10.59 10.37
CA SER A 203 -11.40 -9.79 11.60
C SER A 203 -10.53 -10.22 12.79
N PRO A 204 -10.17 -11.51 12.99
CA PRO A 204 -9.26 -11.89 14.08
C PRO A 204 -7.79 -11.63 13.74
N VAL A 205 -7.46 -11.57 12.45
CA VAL A 205 -6.09 -11.37 11.96
C VAL A 205 -5.75 -9.89 11.89
N LEU A 206 -6.74 -9.05 11.60
CA LEU A 206 -6.60 -7.62 11.42
C LEU A 206 -7.62 -6.86 12.24
N SER A 207 -7.14 -6.00 13.14
CA SER A 207 -7.95 -4.94 13.73
C SER A 207 -7.70 -3.63 12.96
N GLY A 208 -8.73 -2.84 12.70
CA GLY A 208 -8.57 -1.57 11.98
C GLY A 208 -9.12 -0.40 12.80
N PRO A 209 -8.31 0.38 13.51
CA PRO A 209 -8.72 1.69 14.00
C PRO A 209 -8.58 2.73 12.87
N ARG A 210 -9.54 3.67 12.81
CA ARG A 210 -9.46 4.84 11.94
C ARG A 210 -8.71 5.96 12.69
N LEU A 211 -7.64 6.49 12.09
CA LEU A 211 -6.89 7.61 12.65
C LEU A 211 -7.44 8.95 12.13
N CYS A 212 -7.88 9.82 13.03
CA CYS A 212 -8.24 11.20 12.67
C CYS A 212 -6.97 12.05 12.51
N SER A 213 -6.61 12.41 11.28
CA SER A 213 -5.65 13.47 11.01
C SER A 213 -6.15 14.34 9.85
N GLN A 214 -6.70 15.52 10.17
CA GLN A 214 -7.15 16.48 9.16
C GLN A 214 -5.97 17.35 8.70
N VAL A 215 -5.87 17.62 7.40
CA VAL A 215 -5.07 18.75 6.91
C VAL A 215 -5.73 20.03 7.44
N PRO A 216 -4.98 20.97 8.05
CA PRO A 216 -5.56 22.25 8.41
C PRO A 216 -6.11 22.90 7.14
N ARG A 217 -7.43 23.11 7.07
CA ARG A 217 -8.01 23.97 6.04
C ARG A 217 -7.34 25.34 6.20
N SER A 218 -6.70 25.82 5.14
CA SER A 218 -6.06 27.13 5.10
C SER A 218 -6.96 28.19 5.74
N CYS A 219 -6.54 28.75 6.87
CA CYS A 219 -7.19 29.92 7.46
C CYS A 219 -7.09 31.08 6.47
N PRO A 220 -8.20 31.69 6.01
CA PRO A 220 -8.13 32.93 5.28
C PRO A 220 -7.89 34.04 6.30
N GLY A 221 -6.63 34.48 6.46
CA GLY A 221 -6.36 35.70 7.21
C GLY A 221 -5.03 35.72 7.97
N SER A 222 -3.98 36.16 7.28
CA SER A 222 -3.12 37.22 7.81
C SER A 222 -2.35 37.83 6.64
N ARG A 223 -2.83 38.99 6.17
CA ARG A 223 -1.97 39.92 5.44
C ARG A 223 -0.80 40.23 6.36
N ALA A 224 0.42 39.89 5.93
CA ALA A 224 1.62 40.42 6.54
C ALA A 224 1.65 41.93 6.22
N ASP A 225 1.49 42.73 7.26
CA ASP A 225 1.77 44.16 7.29
C ASP A 225 3.30 44.34 7.13
N PRO A 226 3.79 45.11 6.14
CA PRO A 226 5.21 45.31 5.96
C PRO A 226 5.69 46.40 6.92
N ARG A 227 6.59 46.03 7.84
CA ARG A 227 7.57 46.94 8.43
C ARG A 227 8.96 46.40 8.20
#